data_AF-A0A9D5NLA8-F1
#
_entry.id   AF-A0A9D5NLA8-F1
#
_cell.length_a   1.000
_cell.length_b   1.000
_cell.length_c   1.000
_cell.angle_alpha   90.00
_cell.angle_beta   90.00
_cell.angle_gamma   90.00
#
_symmetry.space_group_name_H-M   'P 1'
#
loop_
_entity.id
_entity.type
_entity.pdbx_description
1 polymer ?
#
loop_
_entity_poly.entity_id
_entity_poly.type
_entity_poly.pdbx_seq_one_letter_code
_entity_poly.pdbx_strand_id
1 'polypeptide(L)'
;MNIKIQKEEITNISSFFSYILMRGSNMYNIYVVSPGDTIDIIATRYNTTPEELYQINGFLNPNEPLTVGQRIIIPIPRMDLFEYYTIKKGDTLYNISKKYDLNSGELAKLNGLDPNEYLYVGQVILIPKSGVKVIITEEGDTLAKIAVKTNSNLEQILLQNPNIYLLPDQLIAYRRTSI
;
A
#
# COMPACT_ATOMS: atom_id res chain seq x y z
N MET A 1 -14.55 -0.33 -22.81
CA MET A 1 -14.78 -1.75 -22.49
C MET A 1 -14.78 -1.85 -20.97
N ASN A 2 -15.97 -1.81 -20.37
CA ASN A 2 -16.12 -1.80 -18.91
C ASN A 2 -16.04 -3.24 -18.41
N ILE A 3 -14.92 -3.60 -17.80
CA ILE A 3 -14.81 -4.89 -17.12
C ILE A 3 -15.47 -4.72 -15.75
N LYS A 4 -16.79 -4.95 -15.70
CA LYS A 4 -17.49 -5.25 -14.45
C LYS A 4 -17.02 -6.64 -14.01
N ILE A 5 -16.09 -6.71 -13.08
CA ILE A 5 -15.76 -7.97 -12.42
C ILE A 5 -16.95 -8.32 -11.52
N GLN A 6 -17.59 -9.45 -11.79
CA GLN A 6 -18.78 -9.91 -11.08
C GLN A 6 -18.40 -10.43 -9.69
N LYS A 7 -19.29 -10.18 -8.72
CA LYS A 7 -19.10 -10.38 -7.26
C LYS A 7 -18.82 -11.84 -6.86
N GLU A 8 -18.99 -12.79 -7.76
CA GLU A 8 -18.99 -14.25 -7.49
C GLU A 8 -17.64 -14.94 -7.75
N GLU A 9 -16.71 -14.32 -8.50
CA GLU A 9 -15.34 -14.84 -8.66
C GLU A 9 -14.44 -14.58 -7.43
N ILE A 10 -14.93 -13.83 -6.44
CA ILE A 10 -14.17 -13.43 -5.23
C ILE A 10 -14.11 -14.58 -4.21
N THR A 11 -15.03 -15.54 -4.28
CA THR A 11 -15.25 -16.54 -3.22
C THR A 11 -14.22 -17.70 -3.19
N ASN A 12 -13.31 -17.80 -4.16
CA ASN A 12 -12.25 -18.83 -4.17
C ASN A 12 -10.84 -18.26 -4.21
N ILE A 13 -10.69 -16.96 -4.02
CA ILE A 13 -9.38 -16.33 -3.93
C ILE A 13 -9.05 -16.23 -2.44
N SER A 14 -8.03 -16.98 -2.04
CA SER A 14 -7.46 -17.09 -0.68
C SER A 14 -7.62 -15.80 0.14
N SER A 15 -7.78 -15.93 1.46
CA SER A 15 -7.74 -14.84 2.47
C SER A 15 -6.69 -13.74 2.17
N PHE A 16 -5.63 -14.08 1.43
CA PHE A 16 -4.63 -13.19 0.88
C PHE A 16 -5.11 -12.16 -0.18
N PHE A 17 -6.05 -12.48 -1.07
CA PHE A 17 -6.64 -11.48 -1.96
C PHE A 17 -7.53 -10.50 -1.20
N SER A 18 -8.20 -10.99 -0.14
CA SER A 18 -8.88 -10.12 0.81
C SER A 18 -7.88 -9.22 1.56
N TYR A 19 -6.68 -9.72 1.90
CA TYR A 19 -5.58 -8.93 2.46
C TYR A 19 -5.02 -7.86 1.50
N ILE A 20 -4.84 -8.19 0.21
CA ILE A 20 -4.43 -7.23 -0.85
C ILE A 20 -5.49 -6.14 -1.05
N LEU A 21 -6.78 -6.50 -0.96
CA LEU A 21 -7.88 -5.54 -1.04
C LEU A 21 -8.01 -4.70 0.25
N MET A 22 -7.80 -5.28 1.43
CA MET A 22 -7.91 -4.60 2.75
C MET A 22 -6.77 -3.64 3.05
N ARG A 23 -5.53 -3.92 2.63
CA ARG A 23 -4.39 -3.00 2.82
C ARG A 23 -4.31 -1.90 1.74
N GLY A 24 -5.29 -1.85 0.84
CA GLY A 24 -5.23 -1.00 -0.33
C GLY A 24 -4.19 -1.54 -1.31
N SER A 25 -4.66 -1.87 -2.50
CA SER A 25 -3.93 -2.21 -3.73
C SER A 25 -2.85 -1.20 -4.17
N ASN A 26 -2.53 -0.20 -3.35
CA ASN A 26 -1.61 0.89 -3.57
C ASN A 26 -0.17 0.61 -3.09
N MET A 27 0.05 -0.50 -2.38
CA MET A 27 1.37 -0.92 -1.88
C MET A 27 2.09 -1.96 -2.75
N TYR A 28 1.44 -2.49 -3.79
CA TYR A 28 1.99 -3.59 -4.58
C TYR A 28 1.68 -3.43 -6.07
N ASN A 29 2.58 -3.93 -6.93
CA ASN A 29 2.43 -4.01 -8.38
C ASN A 29 2.50 -5.47 -8.83
N ILE A 30 1.90 -5.78 -9.99
CA ILE A 30 2.15 -7.06 -10.65
C ILE A 30 3.27 -6.86 -11.67
N TYR A 31 4.39 -7.54 -11.43
CA TYR A 31 5.52 -7.61 -12.33
C TYR A 31 5.46 -8.89 -13.17
N VAL A 32 5.77 -8.77 -14.46
CA VAL A 32 5.90 -9.91 -15.37
C VAL A 32 7.38 -10.19 -15.56
N VAL A 33 7.82 -11.37 -15.13
CA VAL A 33 9.21 -11.81 -15.21
C VAL A 33 9.72 -11.74 -16.64
N SER A 34 10.82 -11.04 -16.84
CA SER A 34 11.53 -10.87 -18.11
C SER A 34 12.73 -11.82 -18.20
N PRO A 35 13.26 -12.09 -19.41
CA PRO A 35 14.46 -12.92 -19.56
C PRO A 35 15.63 -12.40 -18.73
N GLY A 36 16.23 -13.27 -17.91
CA GLY A 36 17.39 -12.96 -17.07
C GLY A 36 17.06 -12.36 -15.71
N ASP A 37 15.79 -12.18 -15.35
CA ASP A 37 15.43 -11.74 -14.01
C ASP A 37 15.70 -12.84 -12.95
N THR A 38 16.18 -12.40 -11.79
CA THR A 38 16.24 -13.18 -10.54
C THR A 38 15.50 -12.42 -9.44
N ILE A 39 15.17 -13.10 -8.34
CA ILE A 39 14.57 -12.43 -7.18
C ILE A 39 15.48 -11.32 -6.64
N ASP A 40 16.81 -11.53 -6.59
CA ASP A 40 17.75 -10.50 -6.15
C ASP A 40 17.76 -9.25 -7.04
N ILE A 41 17.75 -9.45 -8.37
CA ILE A 41 17.72 -8.34 -9.35
C ILE A 41 16.42 -7.56 -9.21
N ILE A 42 15.30 -8.27 -9.12
CA ILE A 42 13.98 -7.65 -8.97
C ILE A 42 13.89 -6.92 -7.62
N ALA A 43 14.30 -7.56 -6.53
CA ALA A 43 14.28 -6.95 -5.20
C ALA A 43 15.09 -5.65 -5.18
N THR A 44 16.30 -5.67 -5.75
CA THR A 44 17.14 -4.48 -5.88
C THR A 44 16.48 -3.40 -6.73
N ARG A 45 15.94 -3.77 -7.90
CA ARG A 45 15.29 -2.84 -8.84
C ARG A 45 14.10 -2.11 -8.20
N TYR A 46 13.33 -2.83 -7.40
CA TYR A 46 12.15 -2.31 -6.73
C TYR A 46 12.43 -1.91 -5.28
N ASN A 47 13.70 -1.82 -4.87
CA ASN A 47 14.13 -1.35 -3.56
C ASN A 47 13.42 -2.06 -2.38
N THR A 48 13.29 -3.38 -2.50
CA THR A 48 12.75 -4.31 -1.50
C THR A 48 13.80 -5.40 -1.22
N THR A 49 13.43 -6.47 -0.52
CA THR A 49 14.33 -7.59 -0.21
C THR A 49 13.83 -8.89 -0.84
N PRO A 50 14.73 -9.84 -1.16
CA PRO A 50 14.34 -11.20 -1.56
C PRO A 50 13.35 -11.83 -0.58
N GLU A 51 13.61 -11.70 0.72
CA GLU A 51 12.76 -12.21 1.79
C GLU A 51 11.32 -11.67 1.70
N GLU A 52 11.16 -10.36 1.54
CA GLU A 52 9.85 -9.71 1.38
C GLU A 52 9.15 -10.18 0.09
N LEU A 53 9.90 -10.39 -1.00
CA LEU A 53 9.36 -10.93 -2.25
C LEU A 53 8.87 -12.38 -2.10
N TYR A 54 9.58 -13.24 -1.38
CA TYR A 54 9.13 -14.60 -1.11
C TYR A 54 7.90 -14.62 -0.19
N GLN A 55 7.91 -13.80 0.87
CA GLN A 55 6.80 -13.73 1.81
C GLN A 55 5.50 -13.27 1.14
N ILE A 56 5.58 -12.24 0.28
CA ILE A 56 4.38 -11.74 -0.41
C ILE A 56 3.95 -12.64 -1.58
N ASN A 57 4.89 -13.29 -2.25
CA ASN A 57 4.59 -14.27 -3.27
C ASN A 57 4.71 -15.66 -2.67
N GLY A 58 3.92 -16.01 -1.67
CA GLY A 58 4.03 -17.30 -0.94
C GLY A 58 3.94 -18.58 -1.79
N PHE A 59 3.82 -18.48 -3.12
CA PHE A 59 3.97 -19.54 -4.11
C PHE A 59 5.39 -19.65 -4.71
N LEU A 60 6.30 -18.71 -4.46
CA LEU A 60 7.68 -18.73 -4.93
C LEU A 60 8.53 -19.61 -4.02
N ASN A 61 9.39 -20.42 -4.63
CA ASN A 61 10.37 -21.25 -3.95
C ASN A 61 11.77 -20.62 -4.08
N PRO A 62 12.48 -20.36 -2.96
CA PRO A 62 13.84 -19.81 -3.01
C PRO A 62 14.87 -20.67 -3.76
N ASN A 63 14.58 -21.96 -3.92
CA ASN A 63 15.45 -22.91 -4.61
C ASN A 63 15.10 -23.10 -6.09
N GLU A 64 14.10 -22.37 -6.61
CA GLU A 64 13.65 -22.48 -8.00
C GLU A 64 13.84 -21.15 -8.75
N PRO A 65 14.31 -21.18 -10.01
CA PRO A 65 14.42 -19.99 -10.81
C PRO A 65 13.04 -19.46 -11.22
N LEU A 66 12.95 -18.15 -11.42
CA LEU A 66 11.76 -17.52 -11.99
C LEU A 66 11.58 -17.94 -13.46
N THR A 67 10.32 -18.13 -13.86
CA THR A 67 9.97 -18.45 -15.25
C THR A 67 9.61 -17.18 -16.01
N VAL A 68 10.14 -16.99 -17.22
CA VAL A 68 9.77 -15.84 -18.07
C VAL A 68 8.25 -15.82 -18.32
N GLY A 69 7.64 -14.65 -18.16
CA GLY A 69 6.19 -14.48 -18.23
C GLY A 69 5.43 -14.78 -16.94
N GLN A 70 6.09 -15.33 -15.92
CA GLN A 70 5.51 -15.51 -14.59
C GLN A 70 5.13 -14.15 -14.00
N ARG A 71 3.95 -14.09 -13.38
CA ARG A 71 3.47 -12.89 -12.69
C ARG A 71 3.78 -13.01 -11.21
N ILE A 72 4.46 -11.99 -10.68
CA ILE A 72 4.77 -11.89 -9.26
C ILE A 72 4.35 -10.51 -8.74
N ILE A 73 3.98 -10.48 -7.47
CA ILE A 73 3.62 -9.30 -6.71
C ILE A 73 4.92 -8.66 -6.20
N ILE A 74 5.10 -7.38 -6.49
CA ILE A 74 6.22 -6.60 -6.02
C ILE A 74 5.69 -5.52 -5.08
N PRO A 75 6.19 -5.39 -3.85
CA PRO A 75 5.94 -4.20 -3.07
C PRO A 75 6.44 -3.00 -3.86
N ILE A 76 5.60 -1.98 -3.95
CA ILE A 76 6.05 -0.65 -4.34
C ILE A 76 6.42 -0.01 -3.02
N PRO A 77 7.72 0.02 -2.62
CA PRO A 77 8.12 0.87 -1.54
C PRO A 77 7.90 2.29 -2.06
N ARG A 78 6.79 2.88 -1.65
CA ARG A 78 6.52 4.30 -1.81
C ARG A 78 7.44 5.09 -0.87
N MET A 79 8.75 4.87 -0.96
CA MET A 79 9.75 5.63 -0.20
C MET A 79 9.75 7.10 -0.60
N ASP A 80 9.11 7.48 -1.70
CA ASP A 80 8.85 8.86 -2.05
C ASP A 80 7.72 9.48 -1.22
N LEU A 81 6.71 8.70 -0.84
CA LEU A 81 5.53 9.17 -0.09
C LEU A 81 5.55 8.82 1.41
N PHE A 82 6.24 7.74 1.78
CA PHE A 82 6.30 7.21 3.12
C PHE A 82 7.73 6.93 3.54
N GLU A 83 7.94 6.78 4.84
CA GLU A 83 9.19 6.36 5.44
C GLU A 83 8.92 5.44 6.63
N TYR A 84 9.95 4.69 7.03
CA TYR A 84 9.88 3.80 8.18
C TYR A 84 10.10 4.57 9.48
N TYR A 85 9.32 4.24 10.49
CA TYR A 85 9.43 4.74 11.84
C TYR A 85 9.49 3.59 12.84
N THR A 86 10.56 3.53 13.60
CA THR A 86 10.70 2.56 14.70
C THR A 86 10.04 3.11 15.96
N ILE A 87 9.08 2.36 16.48
CA ILE A 87 8.34 2.67 17.71
C ILE A 87 9.31 2.81 18.88
N LYS A 88 9.17 3.91 19.61
CA LYS A 88 9.94 4.28 20.79
C LYS A 88 9.09 4.12 22.04
N LYS A 89 9.75 4.08 23.20
CA LYS A 89 9.06 4.02 24.49
C LYS A 89 8.13 5.23 24.65
N GLY A 90 6.84 4.95 24.90
CA GLY A 90 5.80 5.98 25.08
C GLY A 90 5.07 6.38 23.80
N ASP A 91 5.43 5.80 22.65
CA ASP A 91 4.68 5.99 21.41
C ASP A 91 3.32 5.30 21.47
N THR A 92 2.32 5.95 20.88
CA THR A 92 0.97 5.45 20.70
C THR A 92 0.52 5.79 19.28
N LEU A 93 -0.47 5.08 18.73
CA LEU A 93 -1.03 5.45 17.42
C LEU A 93 -1.49 6.91 17.40
N TYR A 94 -2.09 7.38 18.50
CA TYR A 94 -2.57 8.76 18.63
C TYR A 94 -1.45 9.81 18.55
N ASN A 95 -0.39 9.67 19.35
CA ASN A 95 0.65 10.71 19.37
C ASN A 95 1.51 10.69 18.10
N ILE A 96 1.74 9.52 17.50
CA ILE A 96 2.41 9.40 16.21
C ILE A 96 1.53 10.00 15.13
N SER A 97 0.26 9.60 15.02
CA SER A 97 -0.63 10.08 13.94
C SER A 97 -0.72 11.61 13.97
N LYS A 98 -0.88 12.20 15.16
CA LYS A 98 -0.93 13.65 15.35
C LYS A 98 0.34 14.34 14.86
N LYS A 99 1.53 13.77 15.09
CA LYS A 99 2.81 14.32 14.63
C LYS A 99 2.89 14.36 13.10
N TYR A 100 2.30 13.38 12.42
CA TYR A 100 2.28 13.29 10.95
C TYR A 100 0.99 13.83 10.33
N ASP A 101 0.18 14.56 11.12
CA ASP A 101 -1.09 15.17 10.74
C ASP A 101 -2.04 14.14 10.07
N LEU A 102 -2.18 13.00 10.76
CA LEU A 102 -3.11 11.90 10.52
C LEU A 102 -3.99 11.68 11.76
N ASN A 103 -5.14 11.04 11.59
CA ASN A 103 -5.86 10.42 12.71
C ASN A 103 -5.35 8.98 12.99
N SER A 104 -5.62 8.45 14.18
CA SER A 104 -5.14 7.12 14.58
C SER A 104 -5.61 6.01 13.64
N GLY A 105 -6.83 6.11 13.11
CA GLY A 105 -7.39 5.12 12.18
C GLY A 105 -6.70 5.13 10.82
N GLU A 106 -6.31 6.30 10.31
CA GLU A 106 -5.49 6.43 9.09
C GLU A 106 -4.12 5.80 9.27
N LEU A 107 -3.44 6.09 10.39
CA LEU A 107 -2.15 5.49 10.68
C LEU A 107 -2.25 3.97 10.87
N ALA A 108 -3.28 3.50 11.56
CA ALA A 108 -3.54 2.08 11.76
C ALA A 108 -3.78 1.38 10.43
N LYS A 109 -4.67 1.90 9.57
CA LYS A 109 -4.94 1.32 8.24
C LYS A 109 -3.72 1.34 7.33
N LEU A 110 -2.93 2.41 7.34
CA LEU A 110 -1.65 2.49 6.61
C LEU A 110 -0.71 1.33 6.97
N ASN A 111 -0.77 0.87 8.21
CA ASN A 111 0.06 -0.21 8.74
C ASN A 111 -0.67 -1.55 8.87
N GLY A 112 -1.95 -1.59 8.46
CA GLY A 112 -2.89 -2.69 8.68
C GLY A 112 -2.90 -3.20 10.12
N LEU A 113 -2.92 -2.27 11.08
CA LEU A 113 -3.09 -2.50 12.51
C LEU A 113 -4.56 -2.28 12.91
N ASP A 114 -4.97 -2.86 14.03
CA ASP A 114 -6.23 -2.43 14.67
C ASP A 114 -6.04 -1.00 15.23
N PRO A 115 -6.99 -0.07 15.06
CA PRO A 115 -6.91 1.28 15.64
C PRO A 115 -6.73 1.32 17.17
N ASN A 116 -7.07 0.23 17.86
CA ASN A 116 -6.93 0.06 19.31
C ASN A 116 -5.75 -0.85 19.69
N GLU A 117 -4.93 -1.27 18.71
CA GLU A 117 -3.78 -2.14 18.95
C GLU A 117 -2.67 -1.43 19.75
N TYR A 118 -2.02 -2.18 20.64
CA TYR A 118 -0.83 -1.71 21.33
C TYR A 118 0.39 -1.76 20.41
N LEU A 119 1.20 -0.69 20.43
CA LEU A 119 2.47 -0.65 19.72
C LEU A 119 3.60 -1.17 20.60
N TYR A 120 4.48 -1.99 20.02
CA TYR A 120 5.63 -2.56 20.73
C TYR A 120 6.89 -1.75 20.42
N VAL A 121 7.71 -1.45 21.44
CA VAL A 121 9.01 -0.79 21.23
C VAL A 121 9.88 -1.63 20.30
N GLY A 122 10.45 -0.98 19.28
CA GLY A 122 11.22 -1.66 18.23
C GLY A 122 10.39 -2.13 17.04
N GLN A 123 9.06 -2.15 17.14
CA GLN A 123 8.18 -2.37 15.98
C GLN A 123 8.45 -1.29 14.93
N VAL A 124 8.43 -1.67 13.65
CA VAL A 124 8.60 -0.73 12.54
C VAL A 124 7.24 -0.53 11.87
N ILE A 125 6.86 0.73 11.69
CA ILE A 125 5.65 1.14 10.98
C ILE A 125 6.00 2.11 9.86
N LEU A 126 5.13 2.24 8.88
CA LEU A 126 5.14 3.28 7.86
C LEU A 126 4.45 4.54 8.36
N ILE A 127 5.03 5.68 8.02
CA ILE A 127 4.50 7.02 8.25
C ILE A 127 4.62 7.83 6.95
N PRO A 128 3.73 8.80 6.71
CA PRO A 128 3.84 9.66 5.54
C PRO A 128 5.02 10.62 5.70
N LYS A 129 5.74 10.86 4.60
CA LYS A 129 6.74 11.92 4.52
C LYS A 129 6.10 13.30 4.66
N SER A 130 6.91 14.31 4.98
CA SER A 130 6.46 15.69 5.05
C SER A 130 5.69 16.11 3.77
N GLY A 131 4.54 16.75 3.97
CA GLY A 131 3.64 17.18 2.89
C GLY A 131 2.77 16.06 2.30
N VAL A 132 2.93 14.81 2.72
CA VAL A 132 2.07 13.69 2.30
C VAL A 132 0.93 13.52 3.30
N LYS A 133 -0.26 13.32 2.76
CA LYS A 133 -1.49 12.98 3.46
C LYS A 133 -2.03 11.67 2.94
N VAL A 134 -2.88 11.05 3.72
CA VAL A 134 -3.69 9.93 3.26
C VAL A 134 -5.16 10.23 3.50
N ILE A 135 -6.01 9.66 2.67
CA ILE A 135 -7.45 9.62 2.87
C ILE A 135 -7.90 8.18 2.68
N ILE A 136 -8.88 7.78 3.48
CA ILE A 136 -9.54 6.49 3.34
C ILE A 136 -10.86 6.73 2.59
N THR A 137 -11.09 5.97 1.54
CA THR A 137 -12.32 6.06 0.75
C THR A 137 -13.51 5.50 1.51
N GLU A 138 -14.67 6.10 1.25
CA GLU A 138 -15.97 5.72 1.78
C GLU A 138 -16.88 5.21 0.65
N GLU A 139 -18.00 4.59 1.02
CA GLU A 139 -18.98 4.13 0.02
C GLU A 139 -19.51 5.31 -0.82
N GLY A 140 -19.46 5.16 -2.14
CA GLY A 140 -19.94 6.18 -3.08
C GLY A 140 -18.95 7.34 -3.33
N ASP A 141 -17.71 7.20 -2.87
CA ASP A 141 -16.63 8.10 -3.25
C ASP A 141 -16.34 8.05 -4.75
N THR A 142 -15.95 9.21 -5.29
CA THR A 142 -15.44 9.34 -6.65
C THR A 142 -14.13 10.08 -6.63
N LEU A 143 -13.31 9.88 -7.66
CA LEU A 143 -12.08 10.64 -7.87
C LEU A 143 -12.29 12.16 -7.78
N ALA A 144 -13.39 12.67 -8.34
CA ALA A 144 -13.73 14.08 -8.30
C ALA A 144 -14.05 14.55 -6.87
N LYS A 145 -14.85 13.77 -6.11
CA LYS A 145 -15.13 14.08 -4.71
C LYS A 145 -13.85 14.09 -3.87
N ILE A 146 -12.97 13.11 -4.10
CA ILE A 146 -11.69 13.00 -3.39
C ILE A 146 -10.78 14.18 -3.72
N ALA A 147 -10.64 14.55 -5.00
CA ALA A 147 -9.84 15.72 -5.40
C ALA A 147 -10.32 17.01 -4.72
N VAL A 148 -11.65 17.21 -4.64
CA VAL A 148 -12.25 18.35 -3.91
C VAL A 148 -11.99 18.26 -2.40
N LYS A 149 -12.25 17.12 -1.76
CA LYS A 149 -12.06 16.91 -0.30
C LYS A 149 -10.61 17.09 0.12
N THR A 150 -9.67 16.72 -0.75
CA THR A 150 -8.22 16.79 -0.49
C THR A 150 -7.58 18.09 -0.97
N ASN A 151 -8.34 18.97 -1.64
CA ASN A 151 -7.83 20.16 -2.33
C ASN A 151 -6.57 19.84 -3.16
N SER A 152 -6.63 18.75 -3.92
CA SER A 152 -5.48 18.20 -4.66
C SER A 152 -5.81 18.02 -6.12
N ASN A 153 -4.77 18.07 -6.96
CA ASN A 153 -4.90 17.87 -8.39
C ASN A 153 -5.20 16.38 -8.69
N LEU A 154 -6.24 16.12 -9.48
CA LEU A 154 -6.66 14.76 -9.83
C LEU A 154 -5.57 13.96 -10.55
N GLU A 155 -4.83 14.58 -11.47
CA GLU A 155 -3.73 13.93 -12.18
C GLU A 155 -2.63 13.51 -11.20
N GLN A 156 -2.30 14.36 -10.22
CA GLN A 156 -1.33 14.00 -9.18
C GLN A 156 -1.83 12.86 -8.30
N ILE A 157 -3.12 12.84 -7.93
CA ILE A 157 -3.71 11.72 -7.18
C ILE A 157 -3.58 10.42 -7.98
N LEU A 158 -3.85 10.44 -9.28
CA LEU A 158 -3.74 9.26 -10.15
C LEU A 158 -2.28 8.79 -10.28
N LEU A 159 -1.33 9.71 -10.46
CA LEU A 159 0.09 9.37 -10.56
C LEU A 159 0.64 8.78 -9.26
N GLN A 160 0.20 9.30 -8.11
CA GLN A 160 0.63 8.84 -6.79
C GLN A 160 -0.08 7.56 -6.34
N ASN A 161 -1.16 7.17 -7.03
CA ASN A 161 -1.96 5.99 -6.70
C ASN A 161 -2.31 5.23 -7.98
N PRO A 162 -1.37 4.43 -8.51
CA PRO A 162 -1.57 3.72 -9.78
C PRO A 162 -2.76 2.75 -9.76
N ASN A 163 -3.24 2.40 -8.56
CA ASN A 163 -4.25 1.41 -8.33
C ASN A 163 -5.41 2.02 -7.52
N ILE A 164 -6.30 2.77 -8.18
CA ILE A 164 -7.50 3.35 -7.54
C ILE A 164 -8.75 2.56 -7.96
N TYR A 165 -9.41 1.94 -6.99
CA TYR A 165 -10.63 1.15 -7.17
C TYR A 165 -11.87 1.85 -6.60
N LEU A 166 -11.67 2.82 -5.69
CA LEU A 166 -12.73 3.55 -4.97
C LEU A 166 -13.66 2.62 -4.17
N LEU A 167 -13.14 1.47 -3.74
CA LEU A 167 -13.83 0.63 -2.77
C LEU A 167 -13.73 1.28 -1.39
N PRO A 168 -14.72 1.12 -0.49
CA PRO A 168 -14.58 1.55 0.89
C PRO A 168 -13.29 1.01 1.51
N ASP A 169 -12.70 1.78 2.43
CA ASP A 169 -11.47 1.46 3.14
C ASP A 169 -10.18 1.47 2.32
N GLN A 170 -10.23 1.83 1.04
CA GLN A 170 -9.03 2.03 0.23
C GLN A 170 -8.26 3.28 0.70
N LEU A 171 -6.97 3.12 1.01
CA LEU A 171 -6.07 4.24 1.29
C LEU A 171 -5.59 4.90 0.00
N ILE A 172 -5.75 6.22 -0.08
CA ILE A 172 -5.23 7.07 -1.17
C ILE A 172 -4.25 8.07 -0.57
N ALA A 173 -3.01 8.07 -1.05
CA ALA A 173 -1.98 9.01 -0.62
C ALA A 173 -1.94 10.23 -1.54
N TYR A 174 -1.73 11.42 -1.01
CA TYR A 174 -1.63 12.63 -1.83
C TYR A 174 -0.65 13.63 -1.21
N ARG A 175 0.01 14.44 -2.05
CA ARG A 175 0.78 15.58 -1.57
C ARG A 175 -0.12 16.81 -1.44
N ARG A 176 -0.11 17.46 -0.27
CA ARG A 176 -0.67 18.81 -0.17
C ARG A 176 0.17 19.75 -1.01
N THR A 177 -0.44 20.36 -2.02
CA THR A 177 0.11 21.53 -2.69
C THR A 177 0.06 22.70 -1.71
N SER A 178 1.21 23.32 -1.45
CA SER A 178 1.25 24.62 -0.78
C SER A 178 0.47 25.62 -1.63
N ILE A 179 -0.51 26.28 -1.01
CA ILE A 179 -1.22 27.43 -1.59
C ILE A 179 -0.30 28.64 -1.53
#